data_AF-A0A348UPK7-F1
#
_entry.id   AF-A0A348UPK7-F1
#
_cell.length_a   1.000
_cell.length_b   1.000
_cell.length_c   1.000
_cell.angle_alpha   90.00
_cell.angle_beta   90.00
_cell.angle_gamma   90.00
#
_symmetry.space_group_name_H-M   'P 1'
#
loop_
_entity.id
_entity.type
_entity.pdbx_description
1 polymer ?
#
loop_
_entity_poly.entity_id
_entity_poly.type
_entity_poly.pdbx_seq_one_letter_code
_entity_poly.pdbx_strand_id
1 'polypeptide(L)' 'MAIEAGARAGMVAVDDTTLEYVHGRPFAPVGALWDQAETWWRGLVSDPDANFDAG' A
#
# COMPACT_ATOMS: atom_id res chain seq x y z
N MET A 1 13.21 1.16 8.01
CA MET A 1 14.19 0.05 7.96
C MET A 1 13.63 -1.07 8.82
N ALA A 2 13.31 -2.22 8.21
CA ALA A 2 12.62 -3.32 8.90
C ALA A 2 13.59 -4.40 9.40
N ILE A 3 14.61 -4.73 8.60
CA ILE A 3 15.57 -5.81 8.89
C ILE A 3 16.46 -5.47 10.08
N GLU A 4 16.85 -4.20 10.19
CA GLU A 4 17.73 -3.66 11.23
C GLU A 4 17.04 -3.65 12.61
N ALA A 5 15.72 -3.78 12.63
CA ALA A 5 14.91 -3.95 13.84
C ALA A 5 14.46 -5.41 14.05
N GLY A 6 14.98 -6.37 13.28
CA GLY A 6 14.61 -7.79 13.36
C GLY A 6 13.21 -8.12 12.82
N ALA A 7 12.55 -7.20 12.12
CA ALA A 7 11.23 -7.43 11.56
C ALA A 7 11.28 -8.31 10.31
N ARG A 8 10.28 -9.18 10.15
CA ARG A 8 10.15 -10.07 8.97
C ARG A 8 9.72 -9.31 7.71
N ALA A 9 8.93 -8.25 7.87
CA ALA A 9 8.46 -7.37 6.81
C ALA A 9 8.08 -6.00 7.41
N GLY A 10 8.01 -4.98 6.56
CA GLY A 10 7.35 -3.72 6.86
C GLY A 10 6.25 -3.49 5.82
N MET A 11 5.06 -3.12 6.27
CA MET A 11 3.92 -2.80 5.41
C MET A 11 3.53 -1.34 5.62
N VAL A 12 3.21 -0.66 4.52
CA VAL A 12 2.71 0.72 4.52
C VAL A 12 1.42 0.72 3.72
N ALA A 13 0.36 1.29 4.28
CA ALA A 13 -0.92 1.44 3.59
C ALA A 13 -0.77 2.36 2.37
N VAL A 14 -1.64 2.19 1.39
CA VAL A 14 -1.62 3.02 0.18
C VAL A 14 -2.12 4.42 0.52
N ASP A 15 -1.37 5.43 0.06
CA ASP A 15 -1.69 6.85 0.15
C ASP A 15 -1.47 7.55 -1.22
N ASP A 16 -1.72 8.85 -1.27
CA ASP A 16 -1.55 9.64 -2.50
C ASP A 16 -0.09 9.60 -2.99
N THR A 17 0.89 9.64 -2.08
CA THR A 17 2.31 9.50 -2.40
C THR A 17 2.59 8.18 -3.13
N THR A 18 2.01 7.08 -2.65
CA THR A 18 2.15 5.75 -3.23
C THR A 18 1.53 5.70 -4.62
N LEU A 19 0.34 6.28 -4.80
CA LEU A 19 -0.36 6.31 -6.09
C LEU A 19 0.40 7.15 -7.12
N GLU A 20 0.86 8.35 -6.73
CA GLU A 20 1.70 9.21 -7.57
C GLU A 20 2.99 8.52 -7.99
N TYR A 21 3.62 7.81 -7.05
CA TYR A 21 4.83 7.04 -7.34
C TYR A 21 4.58 5.95 -8.38
N VAL A 22 3.47 5.20 -8.26
CA VAL A 22 3.16 4.05 -9.14
C VAL A 22 2.61 4.47 -10.50
N HIS A 23 1.89 5.59 -10.59
CA HIS A 23 1.20 6.02 -11.81
C HIS A 23 2.14 6.16 -13.01
N GLY A 24 1.77 5.53 -14.13
CA GLY A 24 2.54 5.59 -15.39
C GLY A 24 3.84 4.78 -15.41
N ARG A 25 4.17 4.03 -14.36
CA ARG A 25 5.34 3.13 -14.36
C ARG A 25 5.14 1.90 -15.23
N PRO A 26 6.23 1.25 -15.68
CA PRO A 26 6.14 -0.05 -16.32
C PRO A 26 5.32 -1.03 -15.46
N PHE A 27 4.40 -1.74 -16.11
CA PHE A 27 3.47 -2.70 -15.49
C PHE A 27 2.42 -2.10 -14.54
N ALA A 28 2.38 -0.78 -14.37
CA ALA A 28 1.24 -0.14 -13.71
C ALA A 28 -0.02 -0.31 -14.58
N PRO A 29 -1.20 -0.49 -13.97
CA PRO A 29 -2.46 -0.43 -14.68
C PRO A 29 -2.61 0.90 -15.43
N VAL A 30 -3.36 0.91 -16.53
CA VAL A 30 -3.59 2.11 -17.34
C VAL A 30 -5.08 2.29 -17.67
N GLY A 31 -5.48 3.53 -17.93
CA GLY A 31 -6.86 3.86 -18.30
C GLY A 31 -7.87 3.36 -17.26
N ALA A 32 -8.96 2.74 -17.70
CA ALA A 32 -10.01 2.27 -16.80
C ALA A 32 -9.54 1.22 -15.77
N LEU A 33 -8.43 0.52 -16.00
CA LEU A 33 -7.85 -0.39 -15.01
C LEU A 33 -7.11 0.36 -13.91
N TRP A 34 -6.56 1.55 -14.21
CA TRP A 34 -5.99 2.43 -13.19
C TRP A 34 -7.07 2.88 -12.21
N ASP A 35 -8.19 3.41 -12.71
CA ASP A 35 -9.27 3.92 -11.86
C ASP A 35 -9.83 2.85 -10.92
N GLN A 36 -9.96 1.62 -11.41
CA GLN A 36 -10.37 0.45 -10.62
C GLN A 36 -9.32 0.08 -9.57
N ALA A 37 -8.04 0.04 -9.96
CA ALA A 37 -6.95 -0.31 -9.06
C ALA A 37 -6.79 0.74 -7.95
N GLU A 38 -6.80 2.03 -8.29
CA GLU A 38 -6.73 3.12 -7.32
C GLU A 38 -7.87 3.02 -6.29
N THR A 39 -9.11 2.85 -6.77
CA THR A 39 -10.29 2.72 -5.89
C THR A 39 -10.13 1.53 -4.94
N TRP A 40 -9.67 0.38 -5.47
CA TRP A 40 -9.48 -0.82 -4.67
C TRP A 40 -8.35 -0.66 -3.65
N TRP A 41 -7.21 -0.14 -4.07
CA TRP A 41 -6.01 0.01 -3.23
C TRP A 41 -6.23 0.96 -2.07
N ARG A 42 -7.03 2.03 -2.25
CA ARG A 42 -7.41 2.92 -1.14
C ARG A 42 -8.22 2.20 -0.04
N GLY A 43 -8.83 1.07 -0.36
CA GLY A 43 -9.50 0.20 0.61
C GLY A 43 -8.57 -0.77 1.34
N LEU A 44 -7.29 -0.90 0.94
CA LEU A 44 -6.31 -1.79 1.55
C LEU A 44 -5.68 -1.15 2.80
N VAL A 45 -6.53 -0.86 3.78
CA VAL A 45 -6.14 -0.33 5.10
C VAL A 45 -6.56 -1.32 6.18
N SER A 46 -5.89 -1.27 7.33
CA SER A 46 -6.33 -2.04 8.50
C SER A 46 -7.68 -1.53 9.02
N ASP A 47 -8.46 -2.42 9.60
CA ASP A 47 -9.70 -2.06 10.27
C ASP A 47 -9.42 -1.12 11.47
N PRO A 48 -10.37 -0.22 11.83
CA PRO A 48 -10.18 0.73 12.93
C PRO A 48 -9.89 0.09 14.30
N ASP A 49 -10.32 -1.16 14.50
CA ASP A 49 -10.15 -1.94 15.72
C ASP A 49 -9.04 -3.02 15.61
N ALA A 50 -8.21 -2.94 14.57
CA ALA A 50 -7.06 -3.81 14.42
C ALA A 50 -6.10 -3.68 15.62
N ASN A 51 -5.77 -4.82 16.23
CA ASN A 51 -4.80 -4.89 17.32
C ASN A 51 -3.44 -5.32 16.77
N PHE A 52 -2.38 -4.61 17.18
CA PHE A 52 -1.02 -4.87 16.75
C PHE A 52 -0.19 -5.35 17.94
N ASP A 53 0.34 -6.57 17.84
CA ASP A 53 1.30 -7.08 18.81
C ASP A 53 2.66 -6.37 18.62
N ALA A 54 3.24 -5.90 19.72
CA ALA A 54 4.60 -5.38 19.76
C ALA A 54 5.45 -6.36 20.57
N GLY A 55 6.21 -7.20 19.86
CA GLY A 55 7.16 -8.14 20.47
C GLY A 55 8.37 -7.46 21.09
#